data_AF-A0A3D4Z2H3-F1
#
_entry.id   AF-A0A3D4Z2H3-F1
#
_cell.length_a   1.000
_cell.length_b   1.000
_cell.length_c   1.000
_cell.angle_alpha   90.00
_cell.angle_beta   90.00
_cell.angle_gamma   90.00
#
_symmetry.space_group_name_H-M   'P 1'
#
loop_
_entity.id
_entity.type
_entity.pdbx_description
1 polymer ?
#
loop_
_entity_poly.entity_id
_entity_poly.type
_entity_poly.pdbx_seq_one_letter_code
_entity_poly.pdbx_strand_id
1 'polypeptide(L)' 'MKTSDDYARQTAEKTLDELQSDHTRGLNSAEVHERLKRFGYNEIAEKEEALWHRIFRR' A
#
# COMPACT_ATOMS: atom_id res chain seq x y z
N MET A 1 -9.73 1.09 9.30
CA MET A 1 -8.48 1.54 8.65
C MET A 1 -8.70 2.97 8.19
N LYS A 2 -7.76 3.90 8.41
CA LYS A 2 -7.89 5.27 7.87
C LYS A 2 -7.97 5.20 6.35
N THR A 3 -8.75 6.10 5.76
CA THR A 3 -8.76 6.35 4.32
C THR A 3 -7.62 7.28 3.94
N SER A 4 -7.25 7.33 2.66
CA SER A 4 -6.21 8.24 2.18
C SER A 4 -6.53 9.71 2.47
N ASP A 5 -7.81 10.09 2.40
CA ASP A 5 -8.26 11.46 2.64
C ASP A 5 -8.11 11.90 4.11
N ASP A 6 -8.09 10.94 5.05
CA ASP A 6 -7.90 11.25 6.47
C ASP A 6 -6.52 11.84 6.75
N TYR A 7 -5.51 11.51 5.92
CA TYR A 7 -4.16 12.05 6.04
C TYR A 7 -4.06 13.50 5.55
N ALA A 8 -4.93 13.94 4.63
CA ALA A 8 -4.88 15.30 4.09
C ALA A 8 -5.17 16.38 5.14
N ARG A 9 -5.81 16.01 6.26
CA ARG A 9 -6.16 16.91 7.37
C ARG A 9 -5.17 16.81 8.54
N GLN A 10 -4.08 16.07 8.38
CA GLN A 10 -3.14 15.74 9.43
C GLN A 10 -1.78 16.42 9.20
N THR A 11 -1.10 16.78 10.28
CA THR A 11 0.27 17.31 10.16
C THR A 11 1.26 16.21 9.78
N ALA A 12 2.38 16.61 9.20
CA ALA A 12 3.43 15.67 8.82
C ALA A 12 3.99 14.92 10.05
N GLU A 13 4.18 15.61 11.18
CA GLU A 13 4.74 15.05 12.41
C GLU A 13 3.86 13.94 12.97
N LYS A 14 2.53 14.18 13.02
CA LYS A 14 1.58 13.17 13.49
C LYS A 14 1.56 11.96 12.55
N THR A 15 1.69 12.19 11.24
CA THR A 15 1.74 11.10 10.25
C THR A 15 3.00 10.26 10.40
N LEU A 16 4.15 10.90 10.63
CA LEU A 16 5.42 10.23 10.87
C LEU A 16 5.40 9.40 12.15
N ASP A 17 4.80 9.92 13.23
CA ASP A 17 4.61 9.19 14.48
C ASP A 17 3.69 7.97 14.28
N GLU A 18 2.51 8.16 13.68
CA GLU A 18 1.58 7.05 13.42
C GLU A 18 2.17 5.96 12.52
N LEU A 19 2.97 6.36 11.51
CA LEU A 19 3.64 5.45 10.58
C LEU A 19 4.99 4.94 11.10
N GLN A 20 5.43 5.39 12.28
CA GLN A 20 6.72 5.06 12.88
C GLN A 20 7.86 5.20 11.86
N SER A 21 7.92 6.36 11.22
CA SER A 21 8.83 6.66 10.11
C SER A 21 9.67 7.89 10.44
N ASP A 22 10.93 7.85 10.03
CA ASP A 22 11.87 8.93 10.25
C ASP A 22 12.01 9.77 8.96
N HIS A 23 11.72 11.07 9.06
CA HIS A 23 11.75 11.97 7.91
C HIS A 23 13.16 12.31 7.40
N THR A 24 14.19 12.09 8.22
CA THR A 24 15.59 12.40 7.88
C THR A 24 16.28 11.24 7.18
N ARG A 25 16.05 10.01 7.65
CA ARG A 25 16.72 8.79 7.16
C ARG A 25 15.82 7.85 6.37
N GLY A 26 14.51 8.10 6.36
CA GLY A 26 13.52 7.21 5.76
C GLY A 26 13.41 5.87 6.50
N LEU A 27 13.07 4.81 5.76
CA LEU A 27 12.97 3.45 6.29
C LEU A 27 14.25 2.66 6.00
N ASN A 28 14.69 1.87 6.97
CA ASN A 28 15.75 0.89 6.75
C ASN A 28 15.21 -0.43 6.17
N SER A 29 16.10 -1.32 5.72
CA SER A 29 15.71 -2.58 5.06
C SER A 29 14.85 -3.50 5.92
N ALA A 30 15.08 -3.55 7.24
CA ALA A 30 14.26 -4.37 8.14
C ALA A 30 12.84 -3.79 8.28
N GLU A 31 12.74 -2.48 8.43
CA GLU A 31 11.48 -1.71 8.46
C GLU A 31 10.67 -1.86 7.16
N VAL A 32 11.33 -1.91 6.00
CA VAL A 32 10.68 -2.16 4.71
C VAL A 32 10.18 -3.60 4.65
N HIS A 33 11.00 -4.58 5.05
CA HIS A 33 10.64 -5.99 5.01
C HIS A 33 9.43 -6.31 5.89
N GLU A 34 9.38 -5.75 7.10
CA GLU A 34 8.23 -5.91 8.00
C GLU A 34 6.95 -5.25 7.43
N ARG A 35 7.06 -4.10 6.76
CA ARG A 35 5.91 -3.47 6.10
C ARG A 35 5.40 -4.29 4.91
N LEU A 36 6.30 -4.85 4.09
CA LEU A 36 5.91 -5.73 2.99
C LEU A 36 5.19 -6.99 3.48
N LYS A 37 5.64 -7.59 4.59
CA LYS A 37 4.92 -8.71 5.22
C LYS A 37 3.52 -8.31 5.71
N ARG A 38 3.40 -7.11 6.28
CA ARG A 38 2.15 -6.65 6.90
C ARG A 38 1.11 -6.19 5.89
N PHE A 39 1.52 -5.49 4.84
CA PHE A 39 0.63 -4.82 3.90
C PHE A 39 0.63 -5.42 2.49
N GLY A 40 1.64 -6.22 2.15
CA GLY A 40 1.88 -6.66 0.78
C GLY A 40 2.49 -5.57 -0.08
N TYR A 41 2.55 -5.84 -1.38
CA TYR A 41 2.99 -4.86 -2.37
C TYR A 41 1.90 -3.84 -2.66
N ASN A 42 2.32 -2.61 -2.96
CA ASN A 42 1.44 -1.58 -3.46
C ASN A 42 1.20 -1.78 -4.96
N GLU A 43 0.42 -2.81 -5.29
CA GLU A 43 0.10 -3.19 -6.66
C GLU A 43 -1.40 -3.17 -6.91
N ILE A 44 -1.79 -2.85 -8.14
CA ILE A 44 -3.16 -3.02 -8.59
C ILE A 44 -3.28 -4.45 -9.08
N ALA A 45 -4.16 -5.24 -8.44
CA ALA A 45 -4.40 -6.61 -8.85
C ALA A 45 -4.84 -6.66 -10.31
N GLU A 46 -4.11 -7.42 -11.12
CA GLU A 46 -4.46 -7.65 -12.52
C GLU A 46 -5.79 -8.41 -12.57
N LYS A 47 -6.74 -7.88 -13.33
CA LYS A 47 -7.98 -8.60 -13.64
C LYS A 47 -7.74 -9.40 -14.91
N GLU A 48 -7.38 -10.66 -14.76
CA GLU A 48 -7.41 -11.59 -15.90
C GLU A 48 -8.88 -11.78 -16.34
N GLU A 49 -9.18 -11.55 -17.62
CA GLU A 49 -10.47 -11.96 -18.16
C GLU A 49 -10.57 -13.49 -18.05
N ALA A 50 -11.61 -13.98 -17.37
CA ALA A 50 -11.85 -15.41 -17.27
C ALA A 50 -11.92 -16.00 -18.69
N LEU A 51 -11.08 -17.01 -18.97
CA LEU A 51 -11.00 -17.67 -20.28
C LEU A 51 -12.36 -18.19 -20.80
N TRP A 52 -13.34 -18.39 -19.92
CA TRP A 52 -14.73 -18.69 -20.27
C TRP A 52 -15.35 -17.62 -21.20
N HIS A 53 -15.08 -16.33 -20.99
CA HIS A 53 -15.55 -15.25 -21.87
C HIS A 53 -14.97 -15.32 -23.29
N ARG A 54 -13.84 -16.02 -23.48
CA ARG A 54 -13.24 -16.31 -24.79
C ARG A 54 -13.90 -17.52 -25.48
N ILE A 55 -14.26 -18.56 -24.72
CA ILE A 55 -14.88 -19.77 -25.28
C ILE A 55 -16.34 -19.50 -25.67
N PHE A 56 -17.10 -18.73 -24.89
CA PHE A 56 -18.51 -18.39 -25.21
C PHE A 56 -18.69 -17.40 -26.39
N ARG A 57 -17.61 -16.80 -26.91
CA ARG A 57 -17.64 -15.85 -28.04
C ARG A 57 -17.26 -16.49 -29.39
N ARG A 58 -16.98 -17.80 -29.42
CA ARG A 58 -16.57 -18.52 -30.63
C ARG A 58 -17.64 -19.48 -31.11
#